data_AF-C4XQR3-F1
#
_entry.id   AF-C4XQR3-F1
#
_cell.length_a   1.000
_cell.length_b   1.000
_cell.length_c   1.000
_cell.angle_alpha   90.00
_cell.angle_beta   90.00
_cell.angle_gamma   90.00
#
_symmetry.space_group_name_H-M   'P 1'
#
loop_
_entity.id
_entity.type
_entity.pdbx_description
1 polymer ?
#
loop_
_entity_poly.entity_id
_entity_poly.type
_entity_poly.pdbx_seq_one_letter_code
_entity_poly.pdbx_strand_id
1 'polypeptide(L)'
;MICLHRKSPRLSRGALTAPGFLGHQKTAVSIQVVRLLAAAPLPMTVAVALGLLSALWLGLFCTASIRAALAMAGASAGGAMLSVCDALSRLAEARRVRHILARRGFDPRVFDAMARSRCQRDAALHAARQAGCIDKAKAHYRSRGFAWYHLLPQGTTNAPWRLLAPRFLKGSFLAFRRPRRPRP
;
A
#
# COMPACT_ATOMS: atom_id res chain seq x y z
N MET A 1 -31.22 -28.17 23.09
CA MET A 1 -30.99 -29.11 21.98
C MET A 1 -29.52 -29.02 21.57
N ILE A 2 -28.75 -30.00 22.07
CA ILE A 2 -27.40 -30.46 21.69
C ILE A 2 -26.22 -29.44 21.78
N CYS A 3 -25.57 -29.47 22.96
CA CYS A 3 -24.14 -29.20 23.12
C CYS A 3 -23.32 -30.20 22.29
N LEU A 4 -22.38 -29.71 21.46
CA LEU A 4 -21.28 -30.53 20.95
C LEU A 4 -19.94 -30.03 21.52
N HIS A 5 -19.57 -30.72 22.59
CA HIS A 5 -18.24 -30.88 23.12
C HIS A 5 -17.32 -31.46 22.02
N ARG A 6 -16.25 -30.76 21.64
CA ARG A 6 -15.15 -31.38 20.87
C ARG A 6 -13.83 -31.15 21.58
N LYS A 7 -13.29 -32.24 22.12
CA LYS A 7 -12.04 -32.35 22.85
C LYS A 7 -10.95 -32.88 21.91
N SER A 8 -9.74 -32.36 22.10
CA SER A 8 -8.41 -32.94 21.75
C SER A 8 -7.90 -32.82 20.30
N PRO A 9 -6.57 -32.88 20.05
CA PRO A 9 -5.46 -33.18 20.99
C PRO A 9 -4.34 -32.12 21.06
N ARG A 10 -3.56 -32.18 22.15
CA ARG A 10 -2.21 -31.62 22.26
C ARG A 10 -1.32 -32.32 21.24
N LEU A 11 -0.66 -31.57 20.38
CA LEU A 11 0.40 -32.07 19.51
C LEU A 11 1.76 -31.70 20.11
N SER A 12 2.56 -32.75 20.27
CA SER A 12 3.90 -32.80 20.85
C SER A 12 4.84 -31.70 20.40
N ARG A 13 5.58 -31.14 21.36
CA ARG A 13 6.90 -30.54 21.11
C ARG A 13 7.84 -31.68 20.70
N GLY A 14 7.96 -31.90 19.40
CA GLY A 14 9.09 -32.63 18.80
C GLY A 14 10.13 -31.62 18.34
N ALA A 15 11.26 -31.58 19.02
CA ALA A 15 12.47 -30.96 18.51
C ALA A 15 12.99 -31.82 17.35
N LEU A 16 13.04 -31.26 16.14
CA LEU A 16 13.76 -31.82 15.00
C LEU A 16 14.37 -30.66 14.21
N THR A 17 15.69 -30.54 14.39
CA THR A 17 16.71 -30.01 13.48
C THR A 17 16.24 -29.60 12.07
N ALA A 18 16.55 -28.35 11.68
CA ALA A 18 16.49 -27.93 10.28
C ALA A 18 17.68 -27.02 9.94
N PRO A 19 18.69 -27.50 9.19
CA PRO A 19 19.62 -26.65 8.46
C PRO A 19 18.94 -26.22 7.15
N GLY A 20 18.60 -24.94 6.99
CA GLY A 20 17.92 -24.49 5.76
C GLY A 20 17.53 -23.01 5.67
N PHE A 21 18.09 -22.14 6.49
CA PHE A 21 17.60 -20.75 6.61
C PHE A 21 18.06 -19.80 5.48
N LEU A 22 19.05 -20.19 4.67
CA LEU A 22 19.66 -19.32 3.66
C LEU A 22 19.00 -19.37 2.26
N GLY A 23 18.28 -20.45 1.93
CA GLY A 23 17.60 -20.59 0.62
C GLY A 23 16.18 -19.99 0.58
N HIS A 24 15.48 -19.95 1.72
CA HIS A 24 14.11 -19.45 1.79
C HIS A 24 14.04 -17.92 1.84
N GLN A 25 15.11 -17.26 2.29
CA GLN A 25 15.13 -15.81 2.45
C GLN A 25 15.21 -15.07 1.10
N LYS A 26 16.06 -15.53 0.17
CA LYS A 26 16.22 -14.91 -1.16
C LYS A 26 14.94 -14.99 -1.99
N THR A 27 14.25 -16.13 -1.96
CA THR A 27 12.98 -16.33 -2.69
C THR A 27 11.84 -15.51 -2.08
N ALA A 28 11.77 -15.43 -0.74
CA ALA A 28 10.76 -14.62 -0.06
C ALA A 28 10.91 -13.12 -0.34
N VAL A 29 12.14 -12.60 -0.36
CA VAL A 29 12.42 -11.18 -0.68
C VAL A 29 12.04 -10.86 -2.12
N SER A 30 12.45 -11.68 -3.09
CA SER A 30 12.12 -11.47 -4.51
C SER A 30 10.60 -11.46 -4.74
N ILE A 31 9.87 -12.37 -4.12
CA ILE A 31 8.39 -12.42 -4.22
C ILE A 31 7.75 -11.17 -3.60
N GLN A 32 8.29 -10.65 -2.49
CA GLN A 32 7.80 -9.43 -1.88
C GLN A 32 8.06 -8.19 -2.74
N VAL A 33 9.24 -8.09 -3.35
CA VAL A 33 9.62 -6.99 -4.25
C VAL A 33 8.72 -7.00 -5.49
N VAL A 34 8.50 -8.16 -6.13
CA VAL A 34 7.60 -8.28 -7.28
C VAL A 34 6.17 -7.89 -6.91
N ARG A 35 5.68 -8.30 -5.73
CA ARG A 35 4.36 -7.89 -5.23
C ARG A 35 4.27 -6.40 -4.95
N LEU A 36 5.36 -5.79 -4.47
CA LEU A 36 5.43 -4.36 -4.20
C LEU A 36 5.40 -3.55 -5.51
N LEU A 37 6.23 -3.93 -6.49
CA LEU A 37 6.25 -3.34 -7.84
C LEU A 37 4.89 -3.48 -8.54
N ALA A 38 4.25 -4.65 -8.47
CA ALA A 38 2.95 -4.89 -9.08
C ALA A 38 1.79 -4.14 -8.40
N ALA A 39 1.91 -3.84 -7.10
CA ALA A 39 0.90 -3.10 -6.34
C ALA A 39 1.05 -1.58 -6.49
N ALA A 40 2.28 -1.09 -6.70
CA ALA A 40 2.58 0.33 -6.63
C ALA A 40 3.75 0.73 -7.56
N PRO A 41 3.57 0.70 -8.89
CA PRO A 41 4.66 0.97 -9.84
C PRO A 41 5.14 2.43 -9.76
N LEU A 42 4.21 3.39 -9.63
CA LEU A 42 4.50 4.83 -9.57
C LEU A 42 5.40 5.24 -8.39
N PRO A 43 5.10 4.89 -7.13
CA PRO A 43 6.00 5.26 -6.04
C PRO A 43 7.35 4.54 -6.13
N MET A 44 7.40 3.33 -6.71
CA MET A 44 8.67 2.63 -6.91
C MET A 44 9.54 3.30 -7.99
N THR A 45 8.96 3.79 -9.09
CA THR A 45 9.71 4.55 -10.10
C THR A 45 10.26 5.86 -9.52
N VAL A 46 9.46 6.57 -8.72
CA VAL A 46 9.90 7.77 -8.01
C VAL A 46 11.02 7.44 -7.03
N ALA A 47 10.91 6.35 -6.27
CA ALA A 47 11.95 5.92 -5.34
C ALA A 47 13.29 5.65 -6.04
N VAL A 48 13.26 4.92 -7.16
CA VAL A 48 14.46 4.64 -7.95
C VAL A 48 15.06 5.92 -8.53
N ALA A 49 14.24 6.78 -9.13
CA ALA A 49 14.72 8.04 -9.71
C ALA A 49 15.39 8.94 -8.66
N LEU A 50 14.77 9.08 -7.47
CA LEU A 50 15.33 9.86 -6.38
C LEU A 50 16.60 9.23 -5.79
N GLY A 51 16.68 7.90 -5.73
CA GLY A 51 17.89 7.19 -5.31
C GLY A 51 19.07 7.41 -6.26
N LEU A 52 18.82 7.35 -7.58
CA LEU A 52 19.83 7.66 -8.60
C LEU A 52 20.26 9.13 -8.52
N LEU A 53 19.30 10.05 -8.33
CA LEU A 53 19.59 11.47 -8.17
C LEU A 53 20.46 11.72 -6.93
N SER A 54 20.21 11.00 -5.82
CA SER A 54 21.05 11.06 -4.62
C SER A 54 22.50 10.68 -4.93
N ALA A 55 22.72 9.57 -5.64
CA ALA A 55 24.06 9.13 -6.04
C ALA A 55 24.74 10.14 -6.96
N LEU A 56 23.98 10.74 -7.88
CA LEU A 56 24.47 11.78 -8.78
C LEU A 56 24.92 13.03 -8.02
N TRP A 57 24.15 13.50 -7.03
CA TRP A 57 24.54 14.63 -6.18
C TRP A 57 25.82 14.37 -5.40
N LEU A 58 25.95 13.16 -4.85
CA LEU A 58 27.18 12.72 -4.18
C LEU A 58 28.38 12.75 -5.14
N GLY A 59 28.23 12.24 -6.38
CA GLY A 59 29.31 12.25 -7.37
C GLY A 59 29.73 13.65 -7.82
N LEU A 60 28.76 14.53 -8.10
CA LEU A 60 29.01 15.88 -8.62
C LEU A 60 29.58 16.85 -7.58
N PHE A 61 29.14 16.75 -6.32
CA PHE A 61 29.48 17.73 -5.28
C PHE A 61 30.53 17.25 -4.27
N CYS A 62 30.95 15.97 -4.34
CA CYS A 62 32.00 15.42 -3.48
C CYS A 62 33.30 16.25 -3.54
N THR A 63 33.64 16.77 -4.73
CA THR A 63 34.87 17.54 -4.95
C THR A 63 34.72 19.04 -4.70
N ALA A 64 33.49 19.58 -4.72
CA ALA A 64 33.23 21.00 -4.61
C ALA A 64 32.79 21.45 -3.20
N SER A 65 31.84 20.74 -2.60
CA SER A 65 31.32 21.07 -1.27
C SER A 65 30.59 19.88 -0.65
N ILE A 66 31.22 19.28 0.35
CA ILE A 66 30.67 18.12 1.05
C ILE A 66 29.33 18.44 1.74
N ARG A 67 29.13 19.68 2.22
CA ARG A 67 27.88 20.11 2.84
C ARG A 67 26.74 20.16 1.83
N ALA A 68 26.98 20.68 0.63
CA ALA A 68 25.98 20.71 -0.44
C ALA A 68 25.66 19.29 -0.94
N ALA A 69 26.68 18.44 -1.09
CA ALA A 69 26.53 17.04 -1.47
C ALA A 69 25.61 16.30 -0.49
N LEU A 70 25.89 16.41 0.82
CA LEU A 70 25.10 15.75 1.87
C LEU A 70 23.67 16.29 1.96
N ALA A 71 23.46 17.60 1.81
CA ALA A 71 22.11 18.19 1.87
C ALA A 71 21.24 17.68 0.70
N MET A 72 21.75 17.70 -0.53
CA MET A 72 21.00 17.30 -1.72
C MET A 72 20.80 15.78 -1.78
N ALA A 73 21.85 15.01 -1.46
CA ALA A 73 21.74 13.56 -1.33
C ALA A 73 20.76 13.17 -0.22
N GLY A 74 20.85 13.81 0.95
CA GLY A 74 19.94 13.56 2.07
C GLY A 74 18.48 13.86 1.73
N ALA A 75 18.20 15.00 1.08
CA ALA A 75 16.84 15.36 0.66
C ALA A 75 16.25 14.35 -0.35
N SER A 76 17.04 13.97 -1.35
CA SER A 76 16.61 13.01 -2.37
C SER A 76 16.45 11.59 -1.83
N ALA A 77 17.40 11.12 -1.01
CA ALA A 77 17.30 9.84 -0.29
C ALA A 77 16.09 9.80 0.66
N GLY A 78 15.82 10.90 1.37
CA GLY A 78 14.61 11.05 2.17
C GLY A 78 13.34 10.92 1.35
N GLY A 79 13.27 11.57 0.19
CA GLY A 79 12.16 11.44 -0.76
C GLY A 79 12.00 10.02 -1.32
N ALA A 80 13.10 9.32 -1.59
CA ALA A 80 13.08 7.92 -2.01
C ALA A 80 12.49 7.02 -0.91
N MET A 81 12.91 7.22 0.34
CA MET A 81 12.41 6.48 1.50
C MET A 81 10.91 6.71 1.71
N LEU A 82 10.44 7.95 1.62
CA LEU A 82 9.01 8.27 1.71
C LEU A 82 8.20 7.59 0.61
N SER A 83 8.75 7.50 -0.60
CA SER A 83 8.11 6.82 -1.73
C SER A 83 8.00 5.31 -1.51
N VAL A 84 9.04 4.68 -0.95
CA VAL A 84 8.98 3.27 -0.54
C VAL A 84 7.94 3.05 0.55
N CYS A 85 7.88 3.92 1.56
CA CYS A 85 6.87 3.87 2.61
C CYS A 85 5.45 4.01 2.05
N ASP A 86 5.22 4.89 1.07
CA ASP A 86 3.93 5.00 0.35
C ASP A 86 3.58 3.69 -0.38
N ALA A 87 4.54 3.08 -1.07
CA ALA A 87 4.35 1.80 -1.75
C ALA A 87 3.96 0.68 -0.77
N LEU A 88 4.63 0.60 0.38
CA LEU A 88 4.33 -0.38 1.44
C LEU A 88 2.94 -0.17 2.03
N SER A 89 2.53 1.08 2.26
CA SER A 89 1.19 1.43 2.73
C SER A 89 0.11 0.92 1.76
N ARG A 90 0.29 1.11 0.45
CA ARG A 90 -0.63 0.59 -0.58
C ARG A 90 -0.70 -0.93 -0.57
N LEU A 91 0.42 -1.62 -0.39
CA LEU A 91 0.46 -3.07 -0.34
C LEU A 91 -0.27 -3.61 0.91
N ALA A 92 -0.11 -2.97 2.06
CA ALA A 92 -0.85 -3.31 3.27
C ALA A 92 -2.36 -3.15 3.08
N GLU A 93 -2.79 -2.05 2.47
CA GLU A 93 -4.20 -1.80 2.19
C GLU A 93 -4.78 -2.79 1.16
N ALA A 94 -4.03 -3.12 0.09
CA ALA A 94 -4.42 -4.12 -0.89
C ALA A 94 -4.60 -5.51 -0.24
N ARG A 95 -3.71 -5.90 0.68
CA ARG A 95 -3.86 -7.15 1.45
C ARG A 95 -5.12 -7.13 2.33
N ARG A 96 -5.41 -6.00 2.98
CA ARG A 96 -6.61 -5.81 3.80
C ARG A 96 -7.88 -5.97 2.97
N VAL A 97 -7.97 -5.28 1.83
CA VAL A 97 -9.13 -5.36 0.93
C VAL A 97 -9.28 -6.79 0.39
N ARG A 98 -8.18 -7.43 -0.03
CA ARG A 98 -8.20 -8.82 -0.48
C ARG A 98 -8.79 -9.76 0.55
N HIS A 99 -8.44 -9.59 1.84
CA HIS A 99 -8.98 -10.42 2.91
C HIS A 99 -10.48 -10.21 3.14
N ILE A 100 -11.00 -9.01 2.86
CA ILE A 100 -12.44 -8.73 2.89
C ILE A 100 -13.12 -9.41 1.70
N LEU A 101 -12.56 -9.25 0.49
CA LEU A 101 -13.09 -9.86 -0.74
C LEU A 101 -13.07 -11.39 -0.68
N ALA A 102 -12.02 -12.00 -0.12
CA ALA A 102 -11.94 -13.45 0.06
C ALA A 102 -13.04 -14.01 0.98
N ARG A 103 -13.54 -13.20 1.93
CA ARG A 103 -14.59 -13.63 2.87
C ARG A 103 -16.01 -13.29 2.42
N ARG A 104 -16.19 -12.21 1.67
CA ARG A 104 -17.52 -11.68 1.33
C ARG A 104 -17.81 -11.68 -0.16
N GLY A 105 -16.84 -11.99 -1.01
CA GLY A 105 -16.92 -11.77 -2.43
C GLY A 105 -16.95 -10.27 -2.77
N PHE A 106 -17.53 -9.93 -3.92
CA PHE A 106 -17.66 -8.56 -4.38
C PHE A 106 -18.72 -7.81 -3.55
N ASP A 107 -18.31 -6.74 -2.86
CA ASP A 107 -19.18 -5.84 -2.10
C ASP A 107 -18.93 -4.38 -2.53
N PRO A 108 -19.93 -3.71 -3.16
CA PRO A 108 -19.82 -2.30 -3.59
C PRO A 108 -19.38 -1.34 -2.48
N ARG A 109 -19.77 -1.62 -1.23
CA ARG A 109 -19.45 -0.77 -0.07
C ARG A 109 -17.95 -0.72 0.23
N VAL A 110 -17.24 -1.81 -0.07
CA VAL A 110 -15.78 -1.87 0.06
C VAL A 110 -15.12 -0.95 -0.97
N PHE A 111 -15.59 -0.97 -2.21
CA PHE A 111 -15.07 -0.12 -3.28
C PHE A 111 -15.40 1.36 -3.07
N ASP A 112 -16.57 1.66 -2.51
CA ASP A 112 -16.97 3.01 -2.09
C ASP A 112 -16.06 3.57 -1.00
N ALA A 113 -15.73 2.75 0.01
CA ALA A 113 -14.78 3.14 1.05
C ALA A 113 -13.37 3.43 0.50
N MET A 114 -13.02 2.81 -0.63
CA MET A 114 -11.74 2.95 -1.33
C MET A 114 -11.77 4.00 -2.46
N ALA A 115 -12.89 4.71 -2.64
CA ALA A 115 -13.05 5.67 -3.73
C ALA A 115 -12.37 7.02 -3.49
N ARG A 116 -11.89 7.28 -2.26
CA ARG A 116 -11.49 8.61 -1.79
C ARG A 116 -10.21 9.14 -2.45
N SER A 117 -9.27 8.28 -2.80
CA SER A 117 -8.02 8.67 -3.48
C SER A 117 -7.62 7.65 -4.54
N ARG A 118 -6.78 8.07 -5.50
CA ARG A 118 -6.26 7.17 -6.55
C ARG A 118 -5.52 5.97 -5.96
N CYS A 119 -4.67 6.18 -4.95
CA CYS A 119 -3.91 5.08 -4.34
C CYS A 119 -4.82 4.01 -3.70
N GLN A 120 -5.95 4.42 -3.11
CA GLN A 120 -6.95 3.48 -2.58
C GLN A 120 -7.67 2.74 -3.70
N ARG A 121 -8.08 3.44 -4.76
CA ARG A 121 -8.70 2.81 -5.93
C ARG A 121 -7.77 1.78 -6.59
N ASP A 122 -6.50 2.13 -6.77
CA ASP A 122 -5.49 1.22 -7.34
C ASP A 122 -5.28 -0.01 -6.46
N ALA A 123 -5.20 0.17 -5.14
CA ALA A 123 -5.09 -0.93 -4.19
C ALA A 123 -6.33 -1.85 -4.22
N ALA A 124 -7.53 -1.27 -4.33
CA ALA A 124 -8.79 -2.01 -4.43
C ALA A 124 -8.89 -2.78 -5.76
N LEU A 125 -8.50 -2.18 -6.88
CA LEU A 125 -8.44 -2.83 -8.19
C LEU A 125 -7.41 -3.96 -8.22
N HIS A 126 -6.24 -3.77 -7.61
CA HIS A 126 -5.24 -4.81 -7.48
C HIS A 126 -5.77 -6.00 -6.65
N ALA A 127 -6.44 -5.72 -5.53
CA ALA A 127 -7.11 -6.75 -4.72
C ALA A 127 -8.24 -7.46 -5.48
N ALA A 128 -9.05 -6.73 -6.25
CA ALA A 128 -10.13 -7.29 -7.07
C ALA A 128 -9.62 -8.19 -8.19
N ARG A 129 -8.46 -7.84 -8.80
CA ARG A 129 -7.79 -8.71 -9.77
C ARG A 129 -7.38 -10.03 -9.15
N GLN A 130 -6.78 -10.00 -7.96
CA GLN A 130 -6.39 -11.22 -7.25
C GLN A 130 -7.59 -12.06 -6.79
N ALA A 131 -8.74 -11.42 -6.51
CA ALA A 131 -9.97 -12.08 -6.10
C ALA A 131 -10.87 -12.51 -7.28
N GLY A 132 -10.46 -12.28 -8.54
CA GLY A 132 -11.25 -12.64 -9.72
C GLY A 132 -12.50 -11.78 -9.97
N CYS A 133 -12.61 -10.60 -9.37
CA CYS A 133 -13.78 -9.71 -9.49
C CYS A 133 -13.45 -8.33 -10.11
N ILE A 134 -12.36 -8.26 -10.89
CA ILE A 134 -11.86 -7.01 -11.47
C ILE A 134 -12.88 -6.30 -12.37
N ASP A 135 -13.66 -7.03 -13.16
CA ASP A 135 -14.60 -6.42 -14.10
C ASP A 135 -15.75 -5.74 -13.37
N LYS A 136 -16.26 -6.38 -12.30
CA LYS A 136 -17.25 -5.80 -11.39
C LYS A 136 -16.70 -4.54 -10.71
N ALA A 137 -15.45 -4.58 -10.25
CA ALA A 137 -14.79 -3.43 -9.63
C ALA A 137 -14.60 -2.26 -10.62
N LYS A 138 -14.17 -2.55 -11.85
CA LYS A 138 -14.03 -1.53 -12.90
C LYS A 138 -15.38 -0.95 -13.31
N ALA A 139 -16.42 -1.77 -13.42
CA ALA A 139 -17.77 -1.32 -13.73
C ALA A 139 -18.30 -0.40 -12.62
N HIS A 140 -18.07 -0.76 -11.36
CA HIS A 140 -18.45 0.05 -10.20
C HIS A 140 -17.75 1.42 -10.19
N TYR A 141 -16.44 1.47 -10.42
CA TYR A 141 -15.76 2.77 -10.47
C TYR A 141 -16.18 3.60 -11.69
N ARG A 142 -16.43 2.97 -12.84
CA ARG A 142 -16.95 3.66 -14.03
C ARG A 142 -18.35 4.24 -13.81
N SER A 143 -19.28 3.50 -13.19
CA SER A 143 -20.63 4.01 -12.89
C SER A 143 -20.63 5.16 -11.91
N ARG A 144 -19.60 5.25 -11.06
CA ARG A 144 -19.35 6.37 -10.13
C ARG A 144 -18.64 7.57 -10.78
N GLY A 145 -18.37 7.52 -12.09
CA GLY A 145 -17.70 8.59 -12.83
C GLY A 145 -16.18 8.67 -12.64
N PHE A 146 -15.54 7.60 -12.13
CA PHE A 146 -14.08 7.56 -12.02
C PHE A 146 -13.45 7.03 -13.31
N ALA A 147 -12.74 7.90 -14.02
CA ALA A 147 -11.80 7.50 -15.06
C ALA A 147 -10.36 7.34 -14.52
N TRP A 148 -9.53 6.59 -15.26
CA TRP A 148 -8.16 6.22 -14.86
C TRP A 148 -7.22 7.43 -14.66
N TYR A 149 -7.52 8.57 -15.30
CA TYR A 149 -6.74 9.80 -15.23
C TYR A 149 -7.11 10.72 -14.06
N HIS A 150 -8.17 10.42 -13.29
CA HIS A 150 -8.49 11.23 -12.10
C HIS A 150 -7.47 10.95 -10.98
N LEU A 151 -6.42 11.76 -10.92
CA LEU A 151 -5.48 11.81 -9.79
C LEU A 151 -6.16 12.34 -8.53
N LEU A 152 -7.01 13.36 -8.71
CA LEU A 152 -7.59 14.11 -7.62
C LEU A 152 -8.74 13.35 -6.92
N PRO A 153 -8.91 13.55 -5.60
CA PRO A 153 -10.09 13.10 -4.87
C PRO A 153 -11.39 13.60 -5.50
N GLN A 154 -12.48 12.88 -5.26
CA GLN A 154 -13.81 13.32 -5.69
C GLN A 154 -14.18 14.66 -5.04
N GLY A 155 -14.67 15.61 -5.84
CA GLY A 155 -15.04 16.96 -5.40
C GLY A 155 -13.91 17.99 -5.42
N THR A 156 -12.69 17.59 -5.82
CA THR A 156 -11.55 18.51 -5.95
C THR A 156 -11.44 19.13 -7.34
N THR A 157 -11.93 18.47 -8.38
CA THR A 157 -11.97 19.01 -9.75
C THR A 157 -12.81 20.28 -9.87
N ASN A 158 -13.93 20.33 -9.14
CA ASN A 158 -14.80 21.51 -9.09
C ASN A 158 -14.35 22.52 -8.03
N ALA A 159 -13.49 22.07 -7.10
CA ALA A 159 -13.09 22.87 -5.96
C ALA A 159 -11.70 22.55 -5.41
N PRO A 160 -10.60 22.93 -6.09
CA PRO A 160 -9.23 22.63 -5.68
C PRO A 160 -8.87 23.08 -4.26
N TRP A 161 -9.41 24.22 -3.79
CA TRP A 161 -9.19 24.74 -2.44
C TRP A 161 -9.71 23.81 -1.33
N ARG A 162 -10.61 22.87 -1.64
CA ARG A 162 -11.06 21.86 -0.66
C ARG A 162 -9.94 20.92 -0.20
N LEU A 163 -8.82 20.82 -0.91
CA LEU A 163 -7.61 20.12 -0.45
C LEU A 163 -6.97 20.79 0.76
N LEU A 164 -7.09 22.11 0.87
CA LEU A 164 -6.52 22.90 1.96
C LEU A 164 -7.49 22.99 3.15
N ALA A 165 -8.73 22.52 3.01
CA ALA A 165 -9.71 22.55 4.08
C ALA A 165 -9.21 21.72 5.28
N PRO A 166 -9.30 22.24 6.53
CA PRO A 166 -8.86 21.53 7.73
C PRO A 166 -9.50 20.15 7.88
N ARG A 167 -10.74 20.00 7.41
CA ARG A 167 -11.46 18.71 7.39
C ARG A 167 -10.79 17.68 6.47
N PHE A 168 -10.34 18.12 5.29
CA PHE A 168 -9.61 17.26 4.37
C PHE A 168 -8.25 16.88 4.96
N LEU A 169 -7.49 17.86 5.45
CA LEU A 169 -6.18 17.63 6.05
C LEU A 169 -6.26 16.69 7.26
N LYS A 170 -7.21 16.91 8.18
CA LYS A 170 -7.44 16.03 9.33
C LYS A 170 -7.83 14.62 8.89
N GLY A 171 -8.70 14.49 7.89
CA GLY A 171 -9.17 13.19 7.42
C GLY A 171 -8.19 12.43 6.53
N SER A 172 -7.19 13.09 5.94
CA SER A 172 -6.21 12.51 5.04
C SER A 172 -4.86 12.29 5.71
N PHE A 173 -4.40 13.22 6.56
CA PHE A 173 -3.08 13.19 7.20
C PHE A 173 -3.13 12.88 8.69
N LEU A 174 -4.21 13.27 9.40
CA LEU A 174 -4.34 13.07 10.86
C LEU A 174 -5.32 11.95 11.22
N ALA A 175 -5.82 11.21 10.22
CA ALA A 175 -6.73 10.09 10.42
C ALA A 175 -5.96 8.84 10.87
N PHE A 176 -5.27 8.93 12.00
CA PHE A 176 -4.89 7.76 12.78
C PHE A 176 -6.19 7.15 13.30
N ARG A 177 -6.80 6.26 12.50
CA ARG A 177 -7.95 5.49 12.95
C ARG A 177 -7.47 4.65 14.13
N ARG A 178 -7.87 5.04 15.34
CA ARG A 178 -7.80 4.15 16.51
C ARG A 178 -8.48 2.83 16.10
N PRO A 179 -7.86 1.67 16.36
CA PRO A 179 -8.51 0.39 16.09
C PRO A 179 -9.88 0.43 16.76
N ARG A 180 -10.96 0.21 15.99
CA ARG A 180 -12.29 0.02 16.55
C ARG A 180 -12.16 -1.19 17.47
N ARG A 181 -12.27 -0.97 18.79
CA ARG A 181 -12.43 -2.07 19.73
C ARG A 181 -13.61 -2.91 19.23
N PRO A 182 -13.48 -4.25 19.15
CA PRO A 182 -14.63 -5.09 18.86
C PRO A 182 -15.73 -4.72 19.86
N ARG A 183 -16.94 -4.44 19.36
CA ARG A 183 -18.09 -4.29 20.25
C ARG A 183 -18.34 -5.68 20.88
N PRO A 184 -18.50 -5.76 22.21
CA PRO A 184 -18.82 -7.00 22.89
C PRO A 184 -20.15 -7.58 22.39
#